data_AF-A0A433TFR8-F1
#
_entry.id   AF-A0A433TFR8-F1
#
_cell.length_a   1.000
_cell.length_b   1.000
_cell.length_c   1.000
_cell.angle_alpha   90.00
_cell.angle_beta   90.00
_cell.angle_gamma   90.00
#
_symmetry.space_group_name_H-M   'P 1'
#
loop_
_entity.id
_entity.type
_entity.pdbx_description
1 polymer ?
#
loop_
_entity_poly.entity_id
_entity_poly.type
_entity_poly.pdbx_seq_one_letter_code
_entity_poly.pdbx_strand_id
1 'polypeptide(L)'
;MGCLQSRTTDVADSKSGAGKNGVALKTGTQPSVRSDDDQKGVPPTRDFTDIKQVNYDEIGLSYKQVFSLKQSWKGIKRKMEETGVEMFVRLFKTNSDLQALFQGFKHIRSDDELRSNEALEYHATLVMTTLDDAITHIDNYEFVRQLLHKTGGSHMKFAGFHPDNFMQIKEPFLEAVRVTLGDRYTENMQTIYTIAITFILSTLVEGIKEAMEAAGINPNTSGIRLS
;
A
#
# COMPACT_ATOMS: atom_id res chain seq x y z
N MET A 1 -35.71 -10.70 39.59
CA MET A 1 -35.75 -11.99 40.30
C MET A 1 -35.62 -13.11 39.27
N GLY A 2 -34.74 -14.10 39.53
CA GLY A 2 -34.49 -15.33 38.73
C GLY A 2 -33.47 -15.10 37.60
N CYS A 3 -32.17 -15.41 37.68
CA CYS A 3 -31.41 -16.56 38.22
C CYS A 3 -31.75 -17.89 37.55
N LEU A 4 -30.83 -18.40 36.71
CA LEU A 4 -30.54 -19.81 36.50
C LEU A 4 -29.17 -19.97 35.82
N GLN A 5 -28.15 -20.23 36.65
CA GLN A 5 -26.92 -20.91 36.28
C GLN A 5 -27.14 -22.43 36.42
N SER A 6 -26.46 -23.24 35.60
CA SER A 6 -26.00 -24.61 35.95
C SER A 6 -24.98 -25.11 34.91
N ARG A 7 -23.71 -25.31 35.33
CA ARG A 7 -22.97 -26.59 35.52
C ARG A 7 -22.38 -27.18 34.22
N THR A 8 -21.07 -27.13 33.99
CA THR A 8 -19.93 -27.97 34.51
C THR A 8 -20.03 -29.46 34.17
N THR A 9 -19.04 -29.98 33.43
CA THR A 9 -18.19 -31.14 33.82
C THR A 9 -16.94 -31.24 32.94
N ASP A 10 -15.79 -31.38 33.60
CA ASP A 10 -14.49 -31.83 33.09
C ASP A 10 -14.50 -33.29 32.59
N VAL A 11 -13.45 -33.71 31.85
CA VAL A 11 -12.51 -34.80 32.24
C VAL A 11 -11.46 -35.01 31.14
N ALA A 12 -10.21 -35.12 31.59
CA ALA A 12 -9.00 -35.41 30.84
C ALA A 12 -8.87 -36.88 30.39
N ASP A 13 -8.02 -37.18 29.41
CA ASP A 13 -7.05 -38.27 29.61
C ASP A 13 -5.83 -38.21 28.67
N SER A 14 -4.71 -38.68 29.22
CA SER A 14 -3.36 -38.70 28.65
C SER A 14 -3.07 -40.03 27.92
N LYS A 15 -2.09 -40.06 27.00
CA LYS A 15 -1.09 -41.15 26.96
C LYS A 15 0.14 -40.88 26.09
N SER A 16 1.24 -41.37 26.65
CA SER A 16 2.65 -41.38 26.25
C SER A 16 3.00 -42.55 25.32
N GLY A 17 4.10 -42.44 24.55
CA GLY A 17 4.75 -43.58 23.90
C GLY A 17 6.08 -43.22 23.21
N ALA A 18 7.20 -43.68 23.76
CA ALA A 18 8.56 -43.58 23.22
C ALA A 18 9.10 -44.96 22.79
N GLY A 19 10.04 -45.01 21.84
CA GLY A 19 10.87 -46.19 21.51
C GLY A 19 11.44 -46.13 20.07
N LYS A 20 12.70 -45.72 19.86
CA LYS A 20 13.97 -46.50 19.80
C LYS A 20 14.28 -47.23 18.47
N ASN A 21 15.35 -46.74 17.82
CA ASN A 21 16.50 -47.40 17.18
C ASN A 21 16.34 -48.53 16.14
N GLY A 22 17.01 -48.36 15.00
CA GLY A 22 17.39 -49.45 14.09
C GLY A 22 18.47 -49.02 13.09
N VAL A 23 19.70 -49.46 13.31
CA VAL A 23 20.85 -49.38 12.38
C VAL A 23 20.87 -50.65 11.53
N ALA A 24 21.09 -50.53 10.22
CA ALA A 24 21.58 -51.64 9.41
C ALA A 24 22.36 -51.14 8.18
N LEU A 25 23.62 -51.58 8.13
CA LEU A 25 24.62 -51.47 7.09
C LEU A 25 24.51 -52.67 6.13
N LYS A 26 24.75 -52.50 4.82
CA LYS A 26 25.27 -53.49 3.84
C LYS A 26 25.49 -52.78 2.49
N THR A 27 26.73 -52.51 2.05
CA THR A 27 27.58 -53.32 1.12
C THR A 27 26.85 -53.68 -0.19
N GLY A 28 27.31 -53.42 -1.41
CA GLY A 28 28.55 -52.91 -2.01
C GLY A 28 28.53 -53.25 -3.51
N THR A 29 29.34 -52.58 -4.36
CA THR A 29 30.14 -53.12 -5.49
C THR A 29 30.60 -51.98 -6.41
N GLN A 30 31.92 -51.95 -6.65
CA GLN A 30 32.83 -51.07 -7.41
C GLN A 30 32.65 -51.14 -8.96
N PRO A 31 33.46 -50.48 -9.88
CA PRO A 31 34.79 -49.87 -9.70
C PRO A 31 35.13 -48.57 -10.52
N SER A 32 36.38 -48.10 -10.29
CA SER A 32 37.34 -47.63 -11.30
C SER A 32 37.45 -46.13 -11.64
N VAL A 33 38.39 -45.47 -10.94
CA VAL A 33 39.52 -44.66 -11.47
C VAL A 33 39.29 -43.78 -12.70
N ARG A 34 39.47 -42.45 -12.52
CA ARG A 34 40.43 -41.61 -13.25
C ARG A 34 40.42 -40.19 -12.69
N SER A 35 41.57 -39.78 -12.15
CA SER A 35 41.98 -38.37 -12.11
C SER A 35 42.43 -38.03 -13.53
N ASP A 36 41.95 -36.91 -14.06
CA ASP A 36 42.73 -35.90 -14.82
C ASP A 36 41.78 -34.97 -15.59
N ASP A 37 41.99 -33.68 -15.36
CA ASP A 37 41.64 -32.52 -16.18
C ASP A 37 40.27 -32.45 -16.86
N ASP A 38 39.38 -31.69 -16.23
CA ASP A 38 38.29 -31.02 -16.94
C ASP A 38 38.22 -29.57 -16.45
N GLN A 39 38.80 -28.66 -17.25
CA GLN A 39 38.53 -27.22 -17.20
C GLN A 39 37.04 -26.99 -17.44
N LYS A 40 36.20 -27.17 -16.41
CA LYS A 40 34.84 -26.67 -16.42
C LYS A 40 34.90 -25.22 -15.97
N GLY A 41 34.80 -24.35 -16.97
CA GLY A 41 34.70 -22.91 -16.78
C GLY A 41 33.79 -22.58 -15.61
N VAL A 42 34.27 -21.66 -14.77
CA VAL A 42 33.45 -20.99 -13.77
C VAL A 42 32.14 -20.59 -14.46
N PRO A 43 30.96 -20.98 -13.95
CA PRO A 43 29.71 -20.55 -14.56
C PRO A 43 29.74 -19.03 -14.64
N PRO A 44 29.34 -18.41 -15.76
CA PRO A 44 29.36 -16.96 -15.87
C PRO A 44 28.63 -16.41 -14.64
N THR A 45 29.36 -15.63 -13.84
CA THR A 45 28.76 -14.87 -12.74
C THR A 45 27.57 -14.18 -13.33
N ARG A 46 26.37 -14.54 -12.86
CA ARG A 46 25.14 -13.91 -13.30
C ARG A 46 25.37 -12.42 -13.20
N ASP A 47 25.36 -11.78 -14.35
CA ASP A 47 25.54 -10.36 -14.48
C ASP A 47 24.40 -9.71 -13.67
N PHE A 48 24.76 -9.05 -12.58
CA PHE A 48 23.82 -8.39 -11.68
C PHE A 48 23.27 -7.09 -12.27
N THR A 49 23.45 -6.85 -13.58
CA THR A 49 23.12 -5.58 -14.23
C THR A 49 21.69 -5.47 -14.77
N ASP A 50 20.82 -6.48 -14.58
CA ASP A 50 19.39 -6.33 -14.90
C ASP A 50 18.52 -5.99 -13.68
N ILE A 51 19.15 -5.52 -12.59
CA ILE A 51 18.42 -4.70 -11.61
C ILE A 51 18.24 -3.35 -12.28
N LYS A 52 17.06 -3.12 -12.90
CA LYS A 52 16.60 -1.77 -13.24
C LYS A 52 16.98 -0.86 -12.08
N GLN A 53 17.89 0.07 -12.34
CA GLN A 53 18.49 0.93 -11.32
C GLN A 53 17.36 1.60 -10.54
N VAL A 54 17.11 1.11 -9.33
CA VAL A 54 16.04 1.64 -8.50
C VAL A 54 16.43 3.05 -8.13
N ASN A 55 15.67 4.03 -8.62
CA ASN A 55 15.97 5.43 -8.39
C ASN A 55 15.45 5.87 -7.02
N TYR A 56 16.13 5.40 -5.97
CA TYR A 56 15.82 5.70 -4.57
C TYR A 56 15.90 7.21 -4.26
N ASP A 57 16.69 7.96 -5.03
CA ASP A 57 16.84 9.41 -4.88
C ASP A 57 15.54 10.14 -5.29
N GLU A 58 14.89 9.74 -6.39
CA GLU A 58 13.61 10.32 -6.83
C GLU A 58 12.46 10.01 -5.87
N ILE A 59 12.47 8.82 -5.26
CA ILE A 59 11.42 8.38 -4.33
C ILE A 59 11.65 9.00 -2.93
N GLY A 60 12.89 9.39 -2.62
CA GLY A 60 13.29 9.87 -1.29
C GLY A 60 13.34 8.79 -0.21
N LEU A 61 13.30 7.50 -0.58
CA LEU A 61 13.34 6.36 0.34
C LEU A 61 14.58 5.51 0.07
N SER A 62 15.29 5.12 1.12
CA SER A 62 16.34 4.09 1.02
C SER A 62 15.76 2.69 0.80
N TYR A 63 16.58 1.75 0.31
CA TYR A 63 16.22 0.32 0.21
C TYR A 63 15.60 -0.25 1.49
N LYS A 64 16.20 0.06 2.66
CA LYS A 64 15.70 -0.42 3.95
C LYS A 64 14.32 0.16 4.28
N GLN A 65 14.09 1.44 3.96
CA GLN A 65 12.80 2.09 4.17
C GLN A 65 11.73 1.54 3.22
N VAL A 66 12.07 1.27 1.95
CA VAL A 66 11.17 0.61 0.99
C VAL A 66 10.78 -0.79 1.50
N PHE A 67 11.75 -1.56 1.99
CA PHE A 67 11.45 -2.87 2.60
C PHE A 67 10.50 -2.72 3.79
N SER A 68 10.79 -1.81 4.74
CA SER A 68 9.93 -1.55 5.90
C SER A 68 8.52 -1.08 5.52
N LEU A 69 8.41 -0.22 4.49
CA LEU A 69 7.15 0.24 3.93
C LEU A 69 6.34 -0.96 3.44
N LYS A 70 6.91 -1.78 2.54
CA LYS A 70 6.23 -2.96 1.98
C LYS A 70 5.84 -3.99 3.04
N GLN A 71 6.68 -4.23 4.06
CA GLN A 71 6.34 -5.17 5.13
C GLN A 71 5.19 -4.67 5.99
N SER A 72 5.23 -3.40 6.41
CA SER A 72 4.16 -2.83 7.23
C SER A 72 2.85 -2.68 6.46
N TRP A 73 2.93 -2.39 5.15
CA TRP A 73 1.78 -2.25 4.26
C TRP A 73 0.89 -3.49 4.22
N LYS A 74 1.46 -4.70 4.41
CA LYS A 74 0.68 -5.95 4.52
C LYS A 74 -0.40 -5.89 5.61
N GLY A 75 -0.17 -5.11 6.68
CA GLY A 75 -1.16 -4.87 7.73
C GLY A 75 -2.40 -4.12 7.22
N ILE A 76 -2.16 -3.10 6.41
CA ILE A 76 -3.19 -2.25 5.81
C ILE A 76 -3.87 -2.97 4.64
N LYS A 77 -3.13 -3.77 3.87
CA LYS A 77 -3.66 -4.58 2.76
C LYS A 77 -4.79 -5.52 3.19
N ARG A 78 -4.78 -5.99 4.45
CA ARG A 78 -5.86 -6.82 5.02
C ARG A 78 -7.11 -6.04 5.42
N LYS A 79 -7.05 -4.71 5.40
CA LYS A 79 -8.07 -3.76 5.86
C LYS A 79 -8.18 -2.56 4.91
N MET A 80 -7.98 -2.78 3.60
CA MET A 80 -7.88 -1.67 2.63
C MET A 80 -9.15 -0.83 2.61
N GLU A 81 -10.31 -1.47 2.55
CA GLU A 81 -11.61 -0.81 2.53
C GLU A 81 -11.84 0.03 3.80
N GLU A 82 -11.74 -0.60 4.98
CA GLU A 82 -11.85 0.08 6.29
C GLU A 82 -10.91 1.30 6.38
N THR A 83 -9.65 1.13 5.96
CA THR A 83 -8.63 2.20 6.01
C THR A 83 -8.95 3.32 5.02
N GLY A 84 -9.40 2.98 3.82
CA GLY A 84 -9.76 3.94 2.78
C GLY A 84 -10.97 4.77 3.17
N VAL A 85 -12.02 4.14 3.71
CA VAL A 85 -13.21 4.83 4.22
C VAL A 85 -12.82 5.76 5.37
N GLU A 86 -12.01 5.29 6.32
CA GLU A 86 -11.51 6.12 7.42
C GLU A 86 -10.73 7.34 6.93
N MET A 87 -9.86 7.17 5.93
CA MET A 87 -9.11 8.25 5.29
C MET A 87 -10.06 9.31 4.70
N PHE A 88 -11.08 8.91 3.94
CA PHE A 88 -11.99 9.87 3.33
C PHE A 88 -12.93 10.55 4.33
N VAL A 89 -13.44 9.82 5.33
CA VAL A 89 -14.23 10.43 6.41
C VAL A 89 -13.43 11.53 7.10
N ARG A 90 -12.13 11.31 7.35
CA ARG A 90 -11.23 12.33 7.90
C ARG A 90 -11.00 13.50 6.96
N LEU A 91 -10.77 13.23 5.67
CA LEU A 91 -10.64 14.28 4.65
C LEU A 91 -11.84 15.23 4.67
N PHE A 92 -13.05 14.69 4.66
CA PHE A 92 -14.25 15.51 4.54
C PHE A 92 -14.59 16.32 5.80
N LYS A 93 -14.07 15.92 6.96
CA LYS A 93 -14.15 16.73 8.19
C LYS A 93 -13.41 18.06 8.08
N THR A 94 -12.26 18.07 7.41
CA THR A 94 -11.43 19.27 7.24
C THR A 94 -11.61 19.94 5.89
N ASN A 95 -12.19 19.24 4.92
CA ASN A 95 -12.30 19.69 3.53
C ASN A 95 -13.70 19.38 2.96
N SER A 96 -14.74 20.00 3.53
CA SER A 96 -16.13 19.79 3.07
C SER A 96 -16.35 20.16 1.60
N ASP A 97 -15.55 21.09 1.06
CA ASP A 97 -15.63 21.49 -0.35
C ASP A 97 -15.21 20.35 -1.29
N LEU A 98 -14.30 19.46 -0.86
CA LEU A 98 -13.96 18.26 -1.61
C LEU A 98 -15.10 17.25 -1.61
N GLN A 99 -15.81 17.11 -0.49
CA GLN A 99 -17.00 16.27 -0.42
C GLN A 99 -18.08 16.74 -1.40
N ALA A 100 -18.20 18.07 -1.61
CA ALA A 100 -19.19 18.65 -2.51
C ALA A 100 -19.02 18.22 -3.98
N LEU A 101 -17.83 17.73 -4.37
CA LEU A 101 -17.56 17.18 -5.70
C LEU A 101 -18.25 15.81 -5.92
N PHE A 102 -18.54 15.08 -4.85
CA PHE A 102 -19.09 13.72 -4.91
C PHE A 102 -20.61 13.69 -4.89
N GLN A 103 -21.25 13.61 -6.06
CA GLN A 103 -22.71 13.68 -6.18
C GLN A 103 -23.47 12.64 -5.33
N GLY A 104 -22.90 11.45 -5.14
CA GLY A 104 -23.54 10.36 -4.38
C GLY A 104 -23.65 10.59 -2.87
N PHE A 105 -22.84 11.50 -2.30
CA PHE A 105 -22.79 11.72 -0.85
C PHE A 105 -22.45 13.15 -0.41
N LYS A 106 -22.49 14.14 -1.33
CA LYS A 106 -22.19 15.56 -1.03
C LYS A 106 -23.03 16.20 0.08
N HIS A 107 -24.20 15.64 0.38
CA HIS A 107 -25.12 16.18 1.39
C HIS A 107 -25.04 15.45 2.75
N ILE A 108 -24.34 14.33 2.81
CA ILE A 108 -24.21 13.54 4.04
C ILE A 108 -23.31 14.31 5.01
N ARG A 109 -23.76 14.52 6.24
CA ARG A 109 -22.97 15.20 7.29
C ARG A 109 -22.61 14.31 8.47
N SER A 110 -23.29 13.17 8.61
CA SER A 110 -22.98 12.17 9.62
C SER A 110 -21.80 11.32 9.17
N ASP A 111 -20.80 11.19 10.04
CA ASP A 111 -19.67 10.28 9.81
C ASP A 111 -20.14 8.84 9.64
N ASP A 112 -21.08 8.39 10.46
CA ASP A 112 -21.58 7.01 10.44
C ASP A 112 -22.32 6.72 9.14
N GLU A 113 -23.09 7.70 8.64
CA GLU A 113 -23.78 7.58 7.36
C GLU A 113 -22.78 7.57 6.19
N LEU A 114 -21.74 8.41 6.24
CA LEU A 114 -20.64 8.38 5.25
C LEU A 114 -19.93 7.03 5.24
N ARG A 115 -19.64 6.46 6.42
CA ARG A 115 -18.98 5.14 6.54
C ARG A 115 -19.77 4.03 5.89
N SER A 116 -21.09 4.10 5.95
CA SER A 116 -22.00 3.13 5.33
C SER A 116 -22.36 3.44 3.88
N ASN A 117 -21.81 4.51 3.29
CA ASN A 117 -22.17 4.91 1.94
C ASN A 117 -21.41 4.10 0.88
N GLU A 118 -22.13 3.31 0.10
CA GLU A 118 -21.57 2.44 -0.94
C GLU A 118 -20.75 3.19 -2.00
N ALA A 119 -21.14 4.42 -2.36
CA ALA A 119 -20.41 5.20 -3.34
C ALA A 119 -19.06 5.70 -2.76
N LEU A 120 -19.02 6.01 -1.47
CA LEU A 120 -17.77 6.31 -0.79
C LEU A 120 -16.87 5.06 -0.68
N GLU A 121 -17.42 3.94 -0.23
CA GLU A 121 -16.71 2.68 -0.11
C GLU A 121 -16.07 2.24 -1.44
N TYR A 122 -16.83 2.35 -2.53
CA TYR A 122 -16.34 2.06 -3.88
C TYR A 122 -15.16 2.96 -4.25
N HIS A 123 -15.27 4.27 -4.06
CA HIS A 123 -14.19 5.19 -4.40
C HIS A 123 -12.96 5.00 -3.50
N ALA A 124 -13.17 4.79 -2.20
CA ALA A 124 -12.12 4.48 -1.25
C ALA A 124 -11.35 3.22 -1.66
N THR A 125 -12.05 2.19 -2.12
CA THR A 125 -11.44 0.94 -2.61
C THR A 125 -10.59 1.17 -3.85
N LEU A 126 -11.05 1.99 -4.82
CA LEU A 126 -10.26 2.33 -6.00
C LEU A 126 -8.96 3.07 -5.65
N VAL A 127 -9.05 4.03 -4.72
CA VAL A 127 -7.87 4.78 -4.25
C VAL A 127 -6.91 3.85 -3.53
N MET A 128 -7.38 3.05 -2.59
CA MET A 128 -6.53 2.12 -1.82
C MET A 128 -5.89 1.04 -2.70
N THR A 129 -6.58 0.60 -3.76
CA THR A 129 -6.00 -0.32 -4.77
C THR A 129 -4.86 0.35 -5.53
N THR A 130 -5.03 1.62 -5.93
CA THR A 130 -3.97 2.39 -6.59
C THR A 130 -2.76 2.59 -5.68
N LEU A 131 -3.00 2.91 -4.39
CA LEU A 131 -1.94 3.04 -3.39
C LEU A 131 -1.23 1.70 -3.14
N ASP A 132 -1.96 0.58 -3.10
CA ASP A 132 -1.38 -0.76 -2.97
C ASP A 132 -0.46 -1.09 -4.14
N ASP A 133 -0.88 -0.78 -5.37
CA ASP A 133 -0.07 -1.05 -6.57
C ASP A 133 1.19 -0.16 -6.61
N ALA A 134 1.04 1.13 -6.28
CA ALA A 134 2.15 2.07 -6.18
C ALA A 134 3.16 1.67 -5.09
N ILE A 135 2.70 1.29 -3.89
CA ILE A 135 3.57 0.87 -2.77
C ILE A 135 4.24 -0.48 -3.07
N THR A 136 3.49 -1.43 -3.66
CA THR A 136 4.01 -2.76 -4.02
C THR A 136 5.16 -2.65 -5.02
N HIS A 137 5.06 -1.71 -5.96
CA HIS A 137 6.03 -1.51 -7.04
C HIS A 137 6.87 -0.24 -6.87
N ILE A 138 6.95 0.34 -5.67
CA ILE A 138 7.61 1.65 -5.45
C ILE A 138 9.08 1.68 -5.85
N ASP A 139 9.76 0.53 -5.88
CA ASP A 139 11.13 0.33 -6.37
C ASP A 139 11.25 0.30 -7.91
N ASN A 140 10.14 0.26 -8.64
CA ASN A 140 10.09 0.43 -10.08
C ASN A 140 9.53 1.82 -10.42
N TYR A 141 10.40 2.83 -10.27
CA TYR A 141 10.04 4.25 -10.44
C TYR A 141 9.23 4.52 -11.71
N GLU A 142 9.69 4.03 -12.87
CA GLU A 142 9.04 4.33 -14.14
C GLU A 142 7.64 3.71 -14.24
N PHE A 143 7.43 2.50 -13.70
CA PHE A 143 6.10 1.90 -13.63
C PHE A 143 5.16 2.73 -12.75
N VAL A 144 5.62 3.10 -11.54
CA VAL A 144 4.81 3.86 -10.58
C VAL A 144 4.50 5.24 -11.13
N ARG A 145 5.47 5.91 -11.74
CA ARG A 145 5.29 7.18 -12.42
C ARG A 145 4.22 7.09 -13.51
N GLN A 146 4.29 6.10 -14.41
CA GLN A 146 3.27 5.92 -15.45
C GLN A 146 1.87 5.64 -14.87
N LEU A 147 1.77 4.77 -13.86
CA LEU A 147 0.53 4.47 -13.15
C LEU A 147 -0.09 5.73 -12.55
N LEU A 148 0.70 6.51 -11.81
CA LEU A 148 0.25 7.70 -11.12
C LEU A 148 -0.03 8.86 -12.09
N HIS A 149 0.74 9.04 -13.17
CA HIS A 149 0.42 10.06 -14.17
C HIS A 149 -0.93 9.79 -14.84
N LYS A 150 -1.18 8.53 -15.21
CA LYS A 150 -2.48 8.12 -15.78
C LYS A 150 -3.63 8.36 -14.81
N THR A 151 -3.45 7.98 -13.54
CA THR A 151 -4.46 8.19 -12.50
C THR A 151 -4.70 9.68 -12.24
N GLY A 152 -3.64 10.48 -12.10
CA GLY A 152 -3.69 11.93 -11.94
C GLY A 152 -4.43 12.60 -13.09
N GLY A 153 -4.02 12.36 -14.33
CA GLY A 153 -4.66 12.88 -15.54
C GLY A 153 -6.14 12.50 -15.63
N SER A 154 -6.53 11.31 -15.18
CA SER A 154 -7.94 10.90 -15.17
C SER A 154 -8.84 11.76 -14.29
N HIS A 155 -8.28 12.51 -13.33
CA HIS A 155 -9.05 13.40 -12.46
C HIS A 155 -9.47 14.71 -13.12
N MET A 156 -8.90 15.06 -14.28
CA MET A 156 -9.37 16.21 -15.07
C MET A 156 -10.85 16.14 -15.46
N LYS A 157 -11.41 14.93 -15.54
CA LYS A 157 -12.82 14.73 -15.89
C LYS A 157 -13.78 15.24 -14.82
N PHE A 158 -13.29 15.51 -13.60
CA PHE A 158 -14.11 15.95 -12.49
C PHE A 158 -14.08 17.47 -12.38
N ALA A 159 -15.18 18.11 -12.78
CA ALA A 159 -15.33 19.55 -12.68
C ALA A 159 -15.12 20.04 -11.24
N GLY A 160 -14.33 21.11 -11.07
CA GLY A 160 -13.98 21.66 -9.76
C GLY A 160 -12.84 20.96 -9.03
N PHE A 161 -12.29 19.87 -9.59
CA PHE A 161 -11.09 19.24 -9.03
C PHE A 161 -9.83 20.02 -9.44
N HIS A 162 -9.09 20.52 -8.45
CA HIS A 162 -7.83 21.24 -8.63
C HIS A 162 -6.65 20.31 -8.30
N PRO A 163 -5.47 20.42 -8.95
CA PRO A 163 -4.32 19.59 -8.64
C PRO A 163 -3.97 19.55 -7.14
N ASP A 164 -4.02 20.70 -6.46
CA ASP A 164 -3.71 20.81 -5.02
C ASP A 164 -4.67 20.00 -4.11
N ASN A 165 -5.84 19.58 -4.62
CA ASN A 165 -6.77 18.73 -3.87
C ASN A 165 -6.16 17.37 -3.54
N PHE A 166 -5.24 16.85 -4.38
CA PHE A 166 -4.53 15.61 -4.06
C PHE A 166 -3.74 15.71 -2.75
N MET A 167 -3.11 16.86 -2.51
CA MET A 167 -2.28 17.05 -1.30
C MET A 167 -3.10 17.01 0.00
N GLN A 168 -4.41 17.27 -0.08
CA GLN A 168 -5.31 17.19 1.08
C GLN A 168 -5.48 15.76 1.60
N ILE A 169 -5.11 14.74 0.81
CA ILE A 169 -5.15 13.32 1.23
C ILE A 169 -4.03 12.99 2.23
N LYS A 170 -2.93 13.75 2.26
CA LYS A 170 -1.72 13.40 3.01
C LYS A 170 -1.99 13.10 4.48
N GLU A 171 -2.53 14.05 5.23
CA GLU A 171 -2.76 13.89 6.68
C GLU A 171 -3.87 12.86 6.98
N PRO A 172 -5.02 12.86 6.28
CA PRO A 172 -6.03 11.82 6.45
C PRO A 172 -5.50 10.41 6.19
N PHE A 173 -4.63 10.23 5.19
CA PHE A 173 -3.98 8.94 4.91
C PHE A 173 -3.06 8.51 6.05
N LEU A 174 -2.18 9.40 6.52
CA LEU A 174 -1.24 9.08 7.60
C LEU A 174 -1.99 8.69 8.88
N GLU A 175 -3.05 9.42 9.21
CA GLU A 175 -3.88 9.14 10.39
C GLU A 175 -4.66 7.82 10.24
N ALA A 176 -5.24 7.55 9.07
CA ALA A 176 -5.92 6.28 8.81
C ALA A 176 -4.97 5.09 8.92
N VAL A 177 -3.76 5.20 8.36
CA VAL A 177 -2.70 4.18 8.49
C VAL A 177 -2.30 3.98 9.95
N ARG A 178 -2.13 5.06 10.72
CA ARG A 178 -1.81 5.00 12.15
C ARG A 178 -2.89 4.24 12.92
N VAL A 179 -4.17 4.57 12.70
CA VAL A 179 -5.30 3.88 13.34
C VAL A 179 -5.33 2.40 12.95
N THR A 180 -5.17 2.07 11.67
CA THR A 180 -5.22 0.68 11.18
C THR A 180 -4.09 -0.18 11.75
N LEU A 181 -2.90 0.39 11.92
CA LEU A 181 -1.74 -0.33 12.42
C LEU A 181 -1.65 -0.35 13.96
N GLY A 182 -2.30 0.59 14.64
CA GLY A 182 -2.33 0.70 16.10
C GLY A 182 -0.92 0.76 16.68
N ASP A 183 -0.66 -0.04 17.73
CA ASP A 183 0.63 -0.09 18.44
C ASP A 183 1.82 -0.46 17.55
N ARG A 184 1.59 -1.03 16.36
CA ARG A 184 2.66 -1.31 15.39
C ARG A 184 3.12 -0.07 14.63
N TYR A 185 2.39 1.04 14.68
CA TYR A 185 2.76 2.28 14.01
C TYR A 185 3.77 3.06 14.84
N THR A 186 5.03 3.04 14.40
CA THR A 186 6.16 3.69 15.09
C THR A 186 6.50 5.05 14.48
N GLU A 187 7.29 5.87 15.17
CA GLU A 187 7.80 7.14 14.63
C GLU A 187 8.61 6.95 13.34
N ASN A 188 9.39 5.87 13.26
CA ASN A 188 10.10 5.54 12.02
C ASN A 188 9.13 5.25 10.88
N MET A 189 8.00 4.59 11.16
CA MET A 189 6.96 4.38 10.15
C MET A 189 6.27 5.67 9.77
N GLN A 190 5.99 6.58 10.71
CA GLN A 190 5.50 7.93 10.39
C GLN A 190 6.38 8.60 9.35
N THR A 191 7.70 8.62 9.55
CA THR A 191 8.65 9.21 8.60
C THR A 191 8.56 8.52 7.23
N ILE A 192 8.60 7.18 7.20
CA ILE A 192 8.56 6.40 5.96
C ILE A 192 7.26 6.64 5.18
N TYR A 193 6.11 6.56 5.85
CA TYR A 193 4.81 6.79 5.22
C TYR A 193 4.65 8.23 4.76
N THR A 194 5.18 9.20 5.51
CA THR A 194 5.15 10.63 5.13
C THR A 194 5.91 10.87 3.82
N ILE A 195 7.10 10.27 3.67
CA ILE A 195 7.87 10.36 2.44
C ILE A 195 7.11 9.67 1.30
N ALA A 196 6.68 8.43 1.50
CA ALA A 196 6.01 7.63 0.49
C ALA A 196 4.74 8.31 -0.04
N ILE A 197 3.87 8.80 0.85
CA ILE A 197 2.64 9.47 0.43
C ILE A 197 2.92 10.81 -0.24
N THR A 198 3.93 11.55 0.23
CA THR A 198 4.31 12.83 -0.40
C THR A 198 4.80 12.60 -1.83
N PHE A 199 5.62 11.57 -2.06
CA PHE A 199 6.03 11.15 -3.40
C PHE A 199 4.81 10.82 -4.27
N ILE A 200 3.95 9.90 -3.82
CA ILE A 200 2.79 9.44 -4.58
C ILE A 200 1.85 10.61 -4.96
N LEU A 201 1.53 11.48 -4.00
CA LEU A 201 0.63 12.62 -4.24
C LEU A 201 1.27 13.65 -5.17
N SER A 202 2.57 13.91 -5.05
CA SER A 202 3.27 14.83 -5.95
C SER A 202 3.26 14.32 -7.40
N THR A 203 3.48 13.02 -7.61
CA THR A 203 3.40 12.41 -8.93
C THR A 203 1.98 12.41 -9.51
N LEU A 204 0.93 12.29 -8.68
CA LEU A 204 -0.46 12.49 -9.11
C LEU A 204 -0.72 13.93 -9.56
N VAL A 205 -0.17 14.90 -8.82
CA VAL A 205 -0.23 16.34 -9.15
C VAL A 205 0.47 16.61 -10.49
N GLU A 206 1.66 16.06 -10.71
CA GLU A 206 2.37 16.14 -12.00
C GLU A 206 1.51 15.57 -13.14
N GLY A 207 0.94 14.37 -12.95
CA GLY A 207 0.09 13.71 -13.93
C GLY A 207 -1.11 14.53 -14.37
N ILE A 208 -1.83 15.17 -13.43
CA ILE A 208 -2.96 16.03 -13.77
C ILE A 208 -2.49 17.33 -14.44
N LYS A 209 -1.38 17.92 -14.00
CA LYS A 209 -0.84 19.15 -14.60
C LYS A 209 -0.40 18.94 -16.05
N GLU A 210 0.33 17.86 -16.33
CA GLU A 210 0.72 17.49 -17.70
C GLU A 210 -0.51 17.28 -18.60
N ALA A 211 -1.53 16.59 -18.08
CA ALA A 211 -2.74 16.35 -18.84
C ALA A 211 -3.53 17.66 -19.10
N MET A 212 -3.55 18.59 -18.13
CA MET A 212 -4.14 19.93 -18.29
C MET A 212 -3.40 20.75 -19.34
N GLU A 213 -2.07 20.77 -19.30
CA GLU A 213 -1.23 21.46 -20.28
C GLU A 213 -1.41 20.88 -21.69
N ALA A 214 -1.44 19.56 -21.83
CA ALA A 214 -1.71 18.89 -23.10
C ALA A 214 -3.10 19.22 -23.67
N ALA A 215 -4.07 19.55 -22.80
CA ALA A 215 -5.40 20.02 -23.18
C ALA A 215 -5.50 21.55 -23.35
N GLY A 216 -4.40 22.29 -23.17
CA GLY A 216 -4.37 23.77 -23.26
C GLY A 216 -5.03 24.48 -22.06
N ILE A 217 -5.17 23.81 -20.93
CA ILE A 217 -5.75 24.36 -19.69
C ILE A 217 -4.61 24.80 -18.77
N ASN A 218 -4.63 26.04 -18.27
CA ASN A 218 -3.61 26.53 -17.34
C ASN A 218 -3.81 25.92 -15.94
N PRO A 219 -2.87 25.08 -15.44
CA PRO A 219 -3.00 24.36 -14.17
C PRO A 219 -2.88 25.25 -12.93
N ASN A 220 -2.43 26.50 -13.07
CA ASN A 220 -2.17 27.43 -11.97
C ASN A 220 -3.25 28.52 -11.83
N THR A 221 -4.38 28.39 -12.54
CA THR A 221 -5.46 29.38 -12.47
C THR A 221 -6.33 29.09 -11.25
N SER A 222 -5.83 29.40 -10.05
CA SER A 222 -6.66 29.51 -8.85
C SER A 222 -7.59 30.72 -9.02
N GLY A 223 -8.88 30.52 -8.78
CA GLY A 223 -9.95 31.45 -9.17
C GLY A 223 -9.73 32.91 -8.77
N ILE A 224 -9.72 33.78 -9.78
CA ILE A 224 -10.37 35.10 -9.71
C ILE A 224 -11.10 35.33 -11.03
N ARG A 225 -12.40 35.04 -11.04
CA ARG A 225 -13.38 35.87 -11.76
C ARG A 225 -14.59 36.04 -10.86
N LEU A 226 -14.46 37.00 -9.96
CA LEU A 226 -15.63 37.79 -9.56
C LEU A 226 -15.91 38.73 -10.73
N SER A 227 -17.06 38.52 -11.38
CA SER A 227 -17.75 39.54 -12.16
C SER A 227 -19.23 39.43 -11.83
#